data_AF-A0A9E3J510-F1
#
_entry.id   AF-A0A9E3J510-F1
#
_cell.length_a   1.000
_cell.length_b   1.000
_cell.length_c   1.000
_cell.angle_alpha   90.00
_cell.angle_beta   90.00
_cell.angle_gamma   90.00
#
_symmetry.space_group_name_H-M   'P 1'
#
loop_
_entity.id
_entity.type
_entity.pdbx_description
1 polymer ?
#
loop_
_entity_poly.entity_id
_entity_poly.type
_entity_poly.pdbx_seq_one_letter_code
_entity_poly.pdbx_strand_id
1 'polypeptide(L)'
;MSACVPTRATDPSDSNPTRRNHRPHSPPPTPPRRFRIAGADVSASIAVFLIALPLSLGIALATGAPLQAGLVAAAVGGIVAGRLGGSPLQVSGPAAGLTVVTADLIHRYGWRTTCAITVLAGVVQLGLGCVRVARTALAVSPAIVHGMLAGIGVTIAVAQVHIVLGGTPQSSVLDNLRGLPAQLARLQPAAVSVSVLTLALLLLWPRVPGRAGQLLRKVPAALVAVAGATAAASFAGLTLPMVDLPSWSSHALAGLPEGPVLGLVAAVLTTTLVCSVQSLLGAVAVDKLAAGRPDLISGAAGSGRGARVGRSDLNRELLGQGAANIVSGTLGGLPVAGVAVRSSANVQAGAVSRNSTVL
;
A
#
# COMPACT_ATOMS: atom_id res chain seq x y z
N MET A 1 63.38 -26.70 -66.58
CA MET A 1 64.47 -26.97 -65.63
C MET A 1 65.35 -25.74 -65.56
N SER A 2 65.25 -24.96 -64.48
CA SER A 2 66.16 -23.86 -64.20
C SER A 2 66.31 -23.77 -62.69
N ALA A 3 67.54 -23.99 -62.22
CA ALA A 3 67.94 -23.88 -60.84
C ALA A 3 68.41 -22.45 -60.58
N CYS A 4 68.02 -21.87 -59.44
CA CYS A 4 68.75 -20.82 -58.75
C CYS A 4 68.31 -20.75 -57.28
N VAL A 5 69.30 -20.74 -56.40
CA VAL A 5 69.29 -20.58 -54.93
C VAL A 5 70.35 -19.49 -54.67
N PRO A 6 70.43 -18.80 -53.52
CA PRO A 6 69.46 -18.03 -52.72
C PRO A 6 69.93 -16.56 -52.53
N THR A 7 69.11 -15.70 -51.91
CA THR A 7 69.63 -14.56 -51.11
C THR A 7 68.80 -14.41 -49.84
N ARG A 8 69.42 -14.77 -48.70
CA ARG A 8 68.97 -14.36 -47.36
C ARG A 8 69.46 -12.94 -47.12
N ALA A 9 68.55 -12.01 -46.91
CA ALA A 9 68.82 -10.76 -46.21
C ALA A 9 68.16 -10.84 -44.82
N THR A 10 68.98 -10.59 -43.81
CA THR A 10 68.65 -10.44 -42.40
C THR A 10 67.78 -9.21 -42.17
N ASP A 11 66.72 -9.34 -41.36
CA ASP A 11 66.01 -8.19 -40.80
C ASP A 11 65.93 -8.33 -39.27
N PRO A 12 66.53 -7.42 -38.50
CA PRO A 12 66.42 -7.37 -37.05
C PRO A 12 65.37 -6.32 -36.66
N SER A 13 64.19 -6.73 -36.19
CA SER A 13 63.42 -5.94 -35.22
C SER A 13 62.17 -6.68 -34.77
N ASP A 14 62.31 -7.34 -33.62
CA ASP A 14 61.20 -7.49 -32.67
C ASP A 14 60.57 -6.13 -32.40
N SER A 15 59.32 -5.93 -32.84
CA SER A 15 58.45 -4.91 -32.25
C SER A 15 57.02 -5.43 -32.14
N ASN A 16 56.81 -6.13 -31.03
CA ASN A 16 55.53 -6.52 -30.47
C ASN A 16 54.61 -5.27 -30.36
N PRO A 17 53.44 -5.20 -31.03
CA PRO A 17 52.55 -4.06 -30.84
C PRO A 17 51.89 -4.20 -29.47
N THR A 18 52.35 -3.40 -28.50
CA THR A 18 51.72 -3.27 -27.19
C THR A 18 50.23 -2.94 -27.36
N ARG A 19 49.37 -3.93 -27.15
CA ARG A 19 47.93 -3.72 -26.94
C ARG A 19 47.76 -2.77 -25.76
N ARG A 20 47.41 -1.51 -26.04
CA ARG A 20 46.91 -0.59 -25.02
C ARG A 20 45.59 -1.15 -24.50
N ASN A 21 45.61 -1.75 -23.32
CA ASN A 21 44.41 -2.08 -22.55
C ASN A 21 43.69 -0.77 -22.20
N HIS A 22 42.70 -0.39 -23.00
CA HIS A 22 41.72 0.61 -22.60
C HIS A 22 40.98 0.08 -21.37
N ARG A 23 41.23 0.70 -20.20
CA ARG A 23 40.41 0.48 -19.01
C ARG A 23 38.96 0.84 -19.38
N PRO A 24 37.95 0.00 -19.04
CA PRO A 24 36.56 0.41 -19.22
C PRO A 24 36.31 1.65 -18.36
N HIS A 25 35.98 2.75 -19.02
CA HIS A 25 35.61 4.00 -18.36
C HIS A 25 34.44 3.73 -17.40
N SER A 26 34.59 4.20 -16.16
CA SER A 26 33.50 4.24 -15.19
C SER A 26 32.27 4.89 -15.83
N PRO A 27 31.04 4.38 -15.63
CA PRO A 27 29.85 5.05 -16.14
C PRO A 27 29.81 6.49 -15.57
N PRO A 28 29.39 7.49 -16.38
CA PRO A 28 29.29 8.86 -15.91
C PRO A 28 28.39 8.92 -14.67
N PRO A 29 28.69 9.80 -13.70
CA PRO A 29 27.85 9.97 -12.53
C PRO A 29 26.41 10.24 -12.96
N THR A 30 25.46 9.49 -12.37
CA THR A 30 24.05 9.68 -12.67
C THR A 30 23.67 11.12 -12.33
N PRO A 31 23.04 11.87 -13.26
CA PRO A 31 22.65 13.24 -12.99
C PRO A 31 21.69 13.26 -11.79
N PRO A 32 21.70 14.33 -10.97
CA PRO A 32 20.85 14.42 -9.80
C PRO A 32 19.38 14.23 -10.22
N ARG A 33 18.67 13.35 -9.51
CA ARG A 33 17.24 13.08 -9.72
C ARG A 33 16.45 14.37 -9.50
N ARG A 34 16.26 15.17 -10.55
CA ARG A 34 15.38 16.33 -10.51
C ARG A 34 13.97 15.83 -10.19
N PHE A 35 13.31 16.47 -9.22
CA PHE A 35 11.86 16.38 -9.02
C PHE A 35 11.18 16.87 -10.31
N ARG A 36 10.95 15.97 -11.27
CA ARG A 36 10.06 16.23 -12.40
C ARG A 36 8.73 15.57 -12.10
N ILE A 37 7.74 16.41 -11.88
CA ILE A 37 6.36 15.97 -11.72
C ILE A 37 5.82 15.73 -13.12
N ALA A 38 5.54 14.47 -13.45
CA ALA A 38 4.83 14.13 -14.67
C ALA A 38 3.33 14.42 -14.46
N GLY A 39 2.63 14.94 -15.48
CA GLY A 39 1.18 15.13 -15.40
C GLY A 39 0.44 13.82 -15.08
N ALA A 40 0.98 12.69 -15.55
CA ALA A 40 0.47 11.35 -15.22
C ALA A 40 0.58 11.00 -13.73
N ASP A 41 1.62 11.48 -13.02
CA ASP A 41 1.75 11.27 -11.58
C ASP A 41 0.70 12.09 -10.81
N VAL A 42 0.39 13.31 -11.25
CA VAL A 42 -0.66 14.15 -10.63
C VAL A 42 -2.05 13.52 -10.80
N SER A 43 -2.38 13.06 -12.01
CA SER A 43 -3.66 12.40 -12.23
C SER A 43 -3.79 11.10 -11.43
N ALA A 44 -2.69 10.36 -11.30
CA ALA A 44 -2.66 9.14 -10.50
C ALA A 44 -2.81 9.44 -9.00
N SER A 45 -2.11 10.45 -8.48
CA SER A 45 -2.27 10.93 -7.10
C SER A 45 -3.71 11.27 -6.77
N ILE A 46 -4.40 12.04 -7.63
CA ILE A 46 -5.80 12.41 -7.39
C ILE A 46 -6.69 11.16 -7.36
N ALA A 47 -6.53 10.24 -8.31
CA ALA A 47 -7.31 9.00 -8.34
C ALA A 47 -7.07 8.14 -7.08
N VAL A 48 -5.80 7.99 -6.68
CA VAL A 48 -5.41 7.24 -5.49
C VAL A 48 -5.92 7.90 -4.22
N PHE A 49 -5.83 9.23 -4.11
CA PHE A 49 -6.33 10.01 -2.97
C PHE A 49 -7.84 9.82 -2.78
N LEU A 50 -8.61 9.93 -3.86
CA LEU A 50 -10.06 9.74 -3.85
C LEU A 50 -10.46 8.30 -3.45
N ILE A 51 -9.63 7.29 -3.74
CA ILE A 51 -9.82 5.90 -3.27
C ILE A 51 -9.34 5.73 -1.83
N ALA A 52 -8.25 6.40 -1.45
CA ALA A 52 -7.58 6.23 -0.17
C ALA A 52 -8.37 6.82 0.99
N LEU A 53 -9.03 7.97 0.81
CA LEU A 53 -9.84 8.61 1.86
C LEU A 53 -10.93 7.68 2.44
N PRO A 54 -11.90 7.18 1.65
CA PRO A 54 -12.97 6.34 2.20
C PRO A 54 -12.42 5.03 2.77
N LEU A 55 -11.40 4.44 2.12
CA LEU A 55 -10.79 3.21 2.61
C LEU A 55 -10.10 3.41 3.96
N SER A 56 -9.43 4.55 4.18
CA SER A 56 -8.73 4.83 5.44
C SER A 56 -9.70 5.03 6.59
N LEU A 57 -10.81 5.75 6.34
CA LEU A 57 -11.87 5.94 7.32
C LEU A 57 -12.57 4.62 7.66
N GLY A 58 -12.87 3.80 6.65
CA GLY A 58 -13.46 2.48 6.85
C GLY A 58 -12.59 1.55 7.69
N ILE A 59 -11.27 1.55 7.46
CA ILE A 59 -10.33 0.74 8.27
C ILE A 59 -10.24 1.28 9.70
N ALA A 60 -10.20 2.61 9.91
CA ALA A 60 -10.22 3.19 11.25
C ALA A 60 -11.48 2.81 12.03
N LEU A 61 -12.65 2.92 11.39
CA LEU A 61 -13.92 2.50 11.96
C LEU A 61 -13.94 0.99 12.28
N ALA A 62 -13.47 0.15 11.36
CA ALA A 62 -13.43 -1.30 11.54
C ALA A 62 -12.44 -1.76 12.64
N THR A 63 -11.40 -0.98 12.90
CA THR A 63 -10.45 -1.25 14.00
C THR A 63 -10.92 -0.71 15.34
N GLY A 64 -11.95 0.14 15.38
CA GLY A 64 -12.34 0.88 16.59
C GLY A 64 -11.34 2.00 16.95
N ALA A 65 -10.49 2.40 16.01
CA ALA A 65 -9.54 3.49 16.19
C ALA A 65 -10.20 4.86 15.93
N PRO A 66 -9.62 5.97 16.46
CA PRO A 66 -10.03 7.30 16.05
C PRO A 66 -9.94 7.46 14.53
N LEU A 67 -10.95 8.07 13.91
CA LEU A 67 -11.01 8.21 12.45
C LEU A 67 -9.81 8.99 11.88
N GLN A 68 -9.30 9.98 12.64
CA GLN A 68 -8.12 10.73 12.22
C GLN A 68 -6.89 9.83 12.12
N ALA A 69 -6.79 8.77 12.91
CA ALA A 69 -5.65 7.85 12.87
C ALA A 69 -5.50 7.16 11.51
N GLY A 70 -6.62 6.87 10.84
CA GLY A 70 -6.62 6.35 9.48
C GLY A 70 -6.11 7.37 8.46
N LEU A 71 -6.51 8.63 8.61
CA LEU A 71 -6.05 9.72 7.74
C LEU A 71 -4.56 10.02 7.95
N VAL A 72 -4.10 10.06 9.21
CA VAL A 72 -2.69 10.23 9.58
C VAL A 72 -1.86 9.11 8.97
N ALA A 73 -2.24 7.85 9.16
CA ALA A 73 -1.53 6.71 8.58
C ALA A 73 -1.52 6.73 7.05
N ALA A 74 -2.58 7.22 6.40
CA ALA A 74 -2.60 7.38 4.95
C ALA A 74 -1.64 8.47 4.47
N ALA A 75 -1.63 9.63 5.12
CA ALA A 75 -0.72 10.74 4.80
C ALA A 75 0.75 10.34 5.05
N VAL A 76 1.03 9.76 6.22
CA VAL A 76 2.37 9.28 6.57
C VAL A 76 2.82 8.16 5.64
N GLY A 77 1.95 7.22 5.29
CA GLY A 77 2.26 6.15 4.34
C GLY A 77 2.57 6.68 2.94
N GLY A 78 1.80 7.64 2.42
CA GLY A 78 2.08 8.28 1.13
C GLY A 78 3.40 9.06 1.14
N ILE A 79 3.62 9.88 2.16
CA ILE A 79 4.78 10.78 2.22
C ILE A 79 6.05 10.05 2.64
N VAL A 80 6.05 9.37 3.78
CA VAL A 80 7.25 8.79 4.38
C VAL A 80 7.65 7.51 3.66
N ALA A 81 6.74 6.54 3.51
CA ALA A 81 7.05 5.32 2.78
C ALA A 81 7.21 5.58 1.27
N GLY A 82 6.44 6.49 0.66
CA GLY A 82 6.64 6.87 -0.75
C GLY A 82 8.01 7.48 -1.04
N ARG A 83 8.53 8.31 -0.13
CA ARG A 83 9.88 8.92 -0.27
C ARG A 83 11.01 7.95 0.08
N LEU A 84 10.91 7.26 1.22
CA LEU A 84 11.99 6.44 1.77
C LEU A 84 12.01 5.01 1.23
N GLY A 85 10.83 4.47 0.87
CA GLY A 85 10.62 3.08 0.47
C GLY A 85 11.41 2.63 -0.74
N GLY A 86 11.26 1.37 -1.11
CA GLY A 86 11.99 0.69 -2.17
C GLY A 86 11.18 0.53 -3.44
N SER A 87 9.86 0.51 -3.34
CA SER A 87 8.95 0.30 -4.46
C SER A 87 8.40 1.62 -5.02
N PRO A 88 8.67 1.97 -6.29
CA PRO A 88 8.33 3.31 -6.77
C PRO A 88 6.84 3.59 -6.99
N LEU A 89 6.04 2.57 -7.30
CA LEU A 89 4.63 2.73 -7.63
C LEU A 89 3.70 2.21 -6.52
N GLN A 90 4.28 1.64 -5.46
CA GLN A 90 3.54 1.14 -4.32
C GLN A 90 3.07 2.30 -3.44
N VAL A 91 1.79 2.29 -3.13
CA VAL A 91 1.15 3.25 -2.23
C VAL A 91 0.96 2.59 -0.88
N SER A 92 1.47 3.24 0.16
CA SER A 92 1.36 2.75 1.54
C SER A 92 0.26 3.49 2.30
N GLY A 93 -0.30 2.85 3.31
CA GLY A 93 -1.34 3.44 4.15
C GLY A 93 -1.83 2.46 5.21
N PRO A 94 -2.99 2.72 5.84
CA PRO A 94 -3.54 1.84 6.86
C PRO A 94 -3.63 0.40 6.37
N ALA A 95 -3.04 -0.51 7.12
CA ALA A 95 -2.93 -1.91 6.73
C ALA A 95 -4.25 -2.66 6.97
N ALA A 96 -5.02 -2.91 5.90
CA ALA A 96 -6.25 -3.69 5.99
C ALA A 96 -6.02 -5.10 6.57
N GLY A 97 -4.89 -5.74 6.28
CA GLY A 97 -4.54 -7.05 6.83
C GLY A 97 -4.26 -7.06 8.34
N LEU A 98 -4.06 -5.89 8.94
CA LEU A 98 -3.93 -5.73 10.39
C LEU A 98 -5.22 -5.27 11.07
N THR A 99 -6.36 -5.17 10.36
CA THR A 99 -7.60 -4.64 10.96
C THR A 99 -8.00 -5.42 12.22
N VAL A 100 -8.06 -6.75 12.13
CA VAL A 100 -8.45 -7.62 13.25
C VAL A 100 -7.43 -7.58 14.38
N VAL A 101 -6.14 -7.66 14.03
CA VAL A 101 -5.05 -7.60 15.01
C VAL A 101 -5.08 -6.25 15.74
N THR A 102 -5.22 -5.16 15.02
CA THR A 102 -5.25 -3.80 15.59
C THR A 102 -6.49 -3.62 16.46
N ALA A 103 -7.66 -4.13 16.05
CA ALA A 103 -8.86 -4.11 16.88
C ALA A 103 -8.66 -4.86 18.21
N ASP A 104 -8.04 -6.06 18.17
CA ASP A 104 -7.70 -6.83 19.37
C ASP A 104 -6.68 -6.09 20.26
N LEU A 105 -5.65 -5.48 19.67
CA LEU A 105 -4.66 -4.68 20.41
C LEU A 105 -5.30 -3.46 21.09
N ILE A 106 -6.20 -2.76 20.40
CA ILE A 106 -6.93 -1.62 20.97
C ILE A 106 -7.82 -2.09 22.12
N HIS A 107 -8.51 -3.21 21.95
CA HIS A 107 -9.37 -3.76 23.00
C HIS A 107 -8.57 -4.21 24.24
N ARG A 108 -7.39 -4.81 24.05
CA ARG A 108 -6.57 -5.35 25.16
C ARG A 108 -5.70 -4.31 25.84
N TYR A 109 -5.07 -3.43 25.07
CA TYR A 109 -4.02 -2.52 25.56
C TYR A 109 -4.40 -1.05 25.42
N GLY A 110 -5.53 -0.74 24.78
CA GLY A 110 -5.94 0.62 24.49
C GLY A 110 -5.23 1.22 23.27
N TRP A 111 -5.74 2.36 22.83
CA TRP A 111 -5.26 3.06 21.64
C TRP A 111 -3.80 3.55 21.78
N ARG A 112 -3.46 4.18 22.90
CA ARG A 112 -2.12 4.75 23.13
C ARG A 112 -1.01 3.69 23.12
N THR A 113 -1.26 2.53 23.71
CA THR A 113 -0.33 1.39 23.68
C THR A 113 -0.25 0.78 22.29
N THR A 114 -1.36 0.72 21.56
CA THR A 114 -1.35 0.27 20.15
C THR A 114 -0.48 1.17 19.27
N CYS A 115 -0.52 2.48 19.48
CA CYS A 115 0.38 3.42 18.82
C CYS A 115 1.85 3.13 19.18
N ALA A 116 2.16 2.86 20.44
CA ALA A 116 3.51 2.49 20.88
C ALA A 116 3.98 1.17 20.26
N ILE A 117 3.11 0.15 20.19
CA ILE A 117 3.37 -1.12 19.49
C ILE A 117 3.71 -0.85 18.03
N THR A 118 2.99 0.07 17.38
CA THR A 118 3.24 0.47 15.99
C THR A 118 4.63 1.12 15.82
N VAL A 119 5.03 2.00 16.75
CA VAL A 119 6.38 2.61 16.75
C VAL A 119 7.45 1.54 16.90
N LEU A 120 7.33 0.67 17.90
CA LEU A 120 8.28 -0.42 18.16
C LEU A 120 8.34 -1.38 16.98
N ALA A 121 7.21 -1.68 16.36
CA ALA A 121 7.15 -2.51 15.16
C ALA A 121 7.95 -1.88 14.01
N GLY A 122 7.86 -0.56 13.85
CA GLY A 122 8.65 0.19 12.88
C GLY A 122 10.16 0.18 13.18
N VAL A 123 10.56 0.24 14.46
CA VAL A 123 11.98 0.09 14.86
C VAL A 123 12.51 -1.30 14.50
N VAL A 124 11.74 -2.35 14.78
CA VAL A 124 12.11 -3.72 14.39
C VAL A 124 12.21 -3.85 12.87
N GLN A 125 11.30 -3.23 12.11
CA GLN A 125 11.36 -3.21 10.65
C GLN A 125 12.59 -2.52 10.09
N LEU A 126 13.02 -1.40 10.70
CA LEU A 126 14.29 -0.76 10.35
C LEU A 126 15.46 -1.72 10.58
N GLY A 127 15.47 -2.43 11.72
CA GLY A 127 16.46 -3.48 12.00
C GLY A 127 16.48 -4.57 10.92
N LEU A 128 15.32 -5.12 10.56
CA LEU A 128 15.21 -6.15 9.50
C LEU A 128 15.69 -5.65 8.14
N GLY A 129 15.38 -4.40 7.79
CA GLY A 129 15.85 -3.75 6.56
C GLY A 129 17.37 -3.57 6.54
N CYS A 130 17.97 -3.19 7.67
CA CYS A 130 19.42 -3.01 7.83
C CYS A 130 20.19 -4.34 7.69
N VAL A 131 19.67 -5.42 8.27
CA VAL A 131 20.27 -6.77 8.16
C VAL A 131 20.01 -7.41 6.78
N ARG A 132 19.26 -6.74 5.90
CA ARG A 132 18.97 -7.14 4.51
C ARG A 132 18.23 -8.48 4.37
N VAL A 133 17.36 -8.77 5.33
CA VAL A 133 16.60 -10.04 5.45
C VAL A 133 15.27 -10.00 4.65
N ALA A 134 14.98 -8.92 3.91
CA ALA A 134 13.70 -8.79 3.21
C ALA A 134 13.45 -9.91 2.19
N ARG A 135 14.50 -10.38 1.51
CA ARG A 135 14.37 -11.45 0.50
C ARG A 135 14.10 -12.82 1.12
N THR A 136 14.66 -13.11 2.29
CA THR A 136 14.38 -14.37 2.99
C THR A 136 12.99 -14.33 3.63
N ALA A 137 12.48 -13.16 4.00
CA ALA A 137 11.08 -12.99 4.42
C ALA A 137 10.06 -13.30 3.30
N LEU A 138 10.47 -13.30 2.03
CA LEU A 138 9.66 -13.76 0.90
C LEU A 138 9.71 -15.27 0.67
N ALA A 139 10.44 -16.04 1.49
CA ALA A 139 10.40 -17.51 1.45
C ALA A 139 9.07 -18.09 1.95
N VAL A 140 8.11 -17.24 2.35
CA VAL A 140 6.75 -17.62 2.70
C VAL A 140 6.07 -18.22 1.47
N SER A 141 5.58 -19.45 1.60
CA SER A 141 4.84 -20.15 0.55
C SER A 141 3.66 -19.30 0.05
N PRO A 142 3.41 -19.23 -1.27
CA PRO A 142 2.20 -18.59 -1.80
C PRO A 142 0.92 -19.08 -1.14
N ALA A 143 0.87 -20.34 -0.69
CA ALA A 143 -0.29 -20.90 0.02
C ALA A 143 -0.58 -20.17 1.35
N ILE A 144 0.46 -19.79 2.10
CA ILE A 144 0.33 -19.06 3.36
C ILE A 144 -0.23 -17.66 3.11
N VAL A 145 0.24 -17.00 2.04
CA VAL A 145 -0.25 -15.68 1.63
C VAL A 145 -1.73 -15.74 1.24
N HIS A 146 -2.12 -16.71 0.41
CA HIS A 146 -3.52 -16.89 0.02
C HIS A 146 -4.39 -17.22 1.23
N GLY A 147 -3.93 -18.09 2.13
CA GLY A 147 -4.64 -18.42 3.37
C GLY A 147 -4.82 -17.20 4.28
N MET A 148 -3.79 -16.38 4.45
CA MET A 148 -3.86 -15.13 5.22
C MET A 148 -4.84 -14.13 4.59
N LEU A 149 -4.74 -13.86 3.28
CA LEU A 149 -5.65 -12.96 2.58
C LEU A 149 -7.11 -13.46 2.60
N ALA A 150 -7.32 -14.77 2.46
CA ALA A 150 -8.64 -15.38 2.57
C ALA A 150 -9.21 -15.26 3.99
N GLY A 151 -8.41 -15.53 5.03
CA GLY A 151 -8.82 -15.38 6.42
C GLY A 151 -9.19 -13.93 6.78
N ILE A 152 -8.38 -12.96 6.33
CA ILE A 152 -8.67 -11.52 6.46
C ILE A 152 -9.97 -11.18 5.74
N GLY A 153 -10.11 -11.62 4.48
CA GLY A 153 -11.29 -11.36 3.66
C GLY A 153 -12.58 -11.90 4.28
N VAL A 154 -12.57 -13.14 4.77
CA VAL A 154 -13.71 -13.77 5.45
C VAL A 154 -14.04 -13.03 6.74
N THR A 155 -13.04 -12.69 7.55
CA THR A 155 -13.26 -11.97 8.81
C THR A 155 -13.90 -10.59 8.56
N ILE A 156 -13.37 -9.84 7.60
CA ILE A 156 -13.94 -8.55 7.20
C ILE A 156 -15.37 -8.74 6.68
N ALA A 157 -15.59 -9.71 5.79
CA ALA A 157 -16.92 -9.97 5.23
C ALA A 157 -17.96 -10.24 6.33
N VAL A 158 -17.63 -11.10 7.31
CA VAL A 158 -18.52 -11.42 8.44
C VAL A 158 -18.81 -10.16 9.29
N ALA A 159 -17.80 -9.34 9.57
CA ALA A 159 -17.99 -8.09 10.31
C ALA A 159 -18.86 -7.08 9.53
N GLN A 160 -18.67 -6.97 8.20
CA GLN A 160 -19.45 -6.05 7.37
C GLN A 160 -20.91 -6.47 7.22
N VAL A 161 -21.24 -7.77 7.26
CA VAL A 161 -22.64 -8.22 7.25
C VAL A 161 -23.42 -7.63 8.42
N HIS A 162 -22.82 -7.52 9.61
CA HIS A 162 -23.48 -6.91 10.77
C HIS A 162 -23.79 -5.43 10.53
N ILE A 163 -22.85 -4.70 9.91
CA ILE A 163 -23.03 -3.28 9.58
C ILE A 163 -24.13 -3.10 8.53
N VAL A 164 -24.15 -3.96 7.49
CA VAL A 164 -25.16 -3.93 6.43
C VAL A 164 -26.58 -4.14 6.96
N LEU A 165 -26.72 -4.98 8.00
CA LEU A 165 -28.00 -5.25 8.65
C LEU A 165 -28.39 -4.19 9.70
N GLY A 166 -27.52 -3.21 9.96
CA GLY A 166 -27.76 -2.08 10.87
C GLY A 166 -27.17 -2.20 12.28
N GLY A 167 -26.48 -3.29 12.59
CA GLY A 167 -25.88 -3.50 13.92
C GLY A 167 -24.38 -3.28 13.96
N THR A 168 -23.79 -3.50 15.13
CA THR A 168 -22.36 -3.30 15.39
C THR A 168 -21.61 -4.63 15.39
N PRO A 169 -20.47 -4.73 14.70
CA PRO A 169 -19.66 -5.95 14.71
C PRO A 169 -19.01 -6.16 16.09
N GLN A 170 -18.85 -7.42 16.46
CA GLN A 170 -18.13 -7.86 17.66
C GLN A 170 -16.64 -8.04 17.37
N SER A 171 -15.81 -8.11 18.41
CA SER A 171 -14.35 -8.29 18.30
C SER A 171 -13.93 -9.68 17.80
N SER A 172 -14.78 -10.69 17.96
CA SER A 172 -14.52 -12.08 17.60
C SER A 172 -15.37 -12.53 16.40
N VAL A 173 -14.74 -13.24 15.46
CA VAL A 173 -15.41 -13.78 14.25
C VAL A 173 -16.49 -14.78 14.62
N LEU A 174 -16.22 -15.65 15.60
CA LEU A 174 -17.18 -16.64 16.07
C LEU A 174 -18.40 -15.98 16.70
N ASP A 175 -18.21 -14.89 17.44
CA ASP A 175 -19.31 -14.20 18.10
C ASP A 175 -20.15 -13.39 17.11
N ASN A 176 -19.51 -12.80 16.10
CA ASN A 176 -20.23 -12.27 14.94
C ASN A 176 -21.07 -13.37 14.27
N LEU A 177 -20.49 -14.54 13.95
CA LEU A 177 -21.25 -15.63 13.32
C LEU A 177 -22.45 -16.10 14.15
N ARG A 178 -22.30 -16.17 15.48
CA ARG A 178 -23.41 -16.52 16.39
C ARG A 178 -24.46 -15.43 16.51
N GLY A 179 -24.08 -14.16 16.34
CA GLY A 179 -24.99 -13.01 16.40
C GLY A 179 -25.86 -12.84 15.15
N LEU A 180 -25.43 -13.36 14.00
CA LEU A 180 -26.12 -13.19 12.72
C LEU A 180 -27.60 -13.60 12.71
N PRO A 181 -28.02 -14.76 13.25
CA PRO A 181 -29.43 -15.16 13.21
C PRO A 181 -30.35 -14.17 13.94
N ALA A 182 -29.92 -13.68 15.11
CA ALA A 182 -30.68 -12.70 15.88
C ALA A 182 -30.76 -11.36 15.16
N GLN A 183 -29.71 -10.99 14.44
CA GLN A 183 -29.66 -9.75 13.67
C GLN A 183 -30.50 -9.81 12.40
N LEU A 184 -30.56 -10.96 11.73
CA LEU A 184 -31.47 -11.21 10.61
C LEU A 184 -32.95 -11.07 11.01
N ALA A 185 -33.27 -11.37 12.27
CA ALA A 185 -34.61 -11.17 12.81
C ALA A 185 -34.92 -9.70 13.18
N ARG A 186 -33.90 -8.84 13.32
CA ARG A 186 -34.03 -7.42 13.72
C ARG A 186 -33.39 -6.49 12.70
N LEU A 187 -33.83 -6.60 11.45
CA LEU A 187 -33.35 -5.75 10.37
C LEU A 187 -33.76 -4.29 10.62
N GLN A 188 -32.82 -3.36 10.41
CA GLN A 188 -33.14 -1.94 10.28
C GLN A 188 -33.29 -1.59 8.80
N PRO A 189 -34.52 -1.35 8.30
CA PRO A 189 -34.77 -1.14 6.88
C PRO A 189 -33.98 0.02 6.27
N ALA A 190 -33.74 1.07 7.06
CA ALA A 190 -32.94 2.23 6.66
C ALA A 190 -31.46 1.87 6.41
N ALA A 191 -30.87 1.05 7.28
CA ALA A 191 -29.48 0.62 7.12
C ALA A 191 -29.32 -0.32 5.93
N VAL A 192 -30.27 -1.23 5.76
CA VAL A 192 -30.31 -2.17 4.62
C VAL A 192 -30.50 -1.42 3.31
N SER A 193 -31.42 -0.45 3.23
CA SER A 193 -31.67 0.30 2.00
C SER A 193 -30.44 1.12 1.56
N VAL A 194 -29.76 1.79 2.50
CA VAL A 194 -28.52 2.51 2.22
C VAL A 194 -27.39 1.56 1.83
N SER A 195 -27.31 0.38 2.46
CA SER A 195 -26.30 -0.63 2.12
C SER A 195 -26.51 -1.20 0.71
N VAL A 196 -27.76 -1.51 0.36
CA VAL A 196 -28.14 -1.98 -0.99
C VAL A 196 -27.84 -0.90 -2.02
N LEU A 197 -28.18 0.35 -1.75
CA LEU A 197 -27.86 1.48 -2.63
C LEU A 197 -26.34 1.63 -2.82
N THR A 198 -25.57 1.55 -1.73
CA THR A 198 -24.11 1.65 -1.77
C THR A 198 -23.51 0.52 -2.62
N LEU A 199 -23.98 -0.72 -2.44
CA LEU A 199 -23.53 -1.87 -3.20
C LEU A 199 -23.92 -1.76 -4.68
N ALA A 200 -25.14 -1.28 -4.96
CA ALA A 200 -25.60 -1.01 -6.31
C ALA A 200 -24.70 0.04 -7.00
N LEU A 201 -24.39 1.14 -6.34
CA LEU A 201 -23.48 2.16 -6.87
C LEU A 201 -22.09 1.57 -7.12
N LEU A 202 -21.51 0.81 -6.17
CA LEU A 202 -20.20 0.18 -6.36
C LEU A 202 -20.15 -0.79 -7.55
N LEU A 203 -21.19 -1.60 -7.75
CA LEU A 203 -21.21 -2.67 -8.74
C LEU A 203 -21.69 -2.22 -10.14
N LEU A 204 -22.66 -1.30 -10.20
CA LEU A 204 -23.24 -0.84 -11.46
C LEU A 204 -22.46 0.34 -12.06
N TRP A 205 -21.90 1.24 -11.25
CA TRP A 205 -21.18 2.42 -11.74
C TRP A 205 -20.06 2.12 -12.74
N PRO A 206 -19.12 1.18 -12.48
CA PRO A 206 -18.07 0.86 -13.45
C PRO A 206 -18.58 0.12 -14.70
N ARG A 207 -19.82 -0.39 -14.67
CA ARG A 207 -20.46 -1.17 -15.75
C ARG A 207 -21.34 -0.35 -16.68
N VAL A 208 -21.54 0.95 -16.42
CA VAL A 208 -22.35 1.82 -17.29
C VAL A 208 -21.74 1.86 -18.71
N PRO A 209 -22.47 1.42 -19.75
CA PRO A 209 -21.98 1.43 -21.12
C PRO A 209 -22.03 2.83 -21.76
N GLY A 210 -21.29 3.02 -22.85
CA GLY A 210 -21.34 4.23 -23.68
C GLY A 210 -20.32 5.33 -23.31
N ARG A 211 -20.41 6.47 -24.03
CA ARG A 211 -19.52 7.63 -23.85
C ARG A 211 -19.63 8.25 -22.45
N ALA A 212 -20.83 8.24 -21.87
CA ALA A 212 -21.04 8.63 -20.49
C ALA A 212 -20.26 7.73 -19.53
N GLY A 213 -20.32 6.40 -19.71
CA GLY A 213 -19.54 5.45 -18.91
C GLY A 213 -18.03 5.69 -18.94
N GLN A 214 -17.47 6.10 -20.07
CA GLN A 214 -16.05 6.46 -20.19
C GLN A 214 -15.68 7.70 -19.38
N LEU A 215 -16.57 8.70 -19.32
CA LEU A 215 -16.41 9.88 -18.47
C LEU A 215 -16.61 9.54 -16.99
N LEU A 216 -17.62 8.73 -16.66
CA LEU A 216 -17.94 8.32 -15.29
C LEU A 216 -16.84 7.46 -14.65
N ARG A 217 -16.10 6.67 -15.45
CA ARG A 217 -14.94 5.87 -14.99
C ARG A 217 -13.77 6.71 -14.48
N LYS A 218 -13.74 8.01 -14.76
CA LYS A 218 -12.73 8.92 -14.19
C LYS A 218 -12.93 9.15 -12.69
N VAL A 219 -14.16 8.98 -12.20
CA VAL A 219 -14.49 9.13 -10.77
C VAL A 219 -14.48 7.75 -10.10
N PRO A 220 -13.77 7.56 -8.98
CA PRO A 220 -13.77 6.28 -8.27
C PRO A 220 -15.16 5.89 -7.77
N ALA A 221 -15.56 4.65 -8.05
CA ALA A 221 -16.87 4.12 -7.63
C ALA A 221 -17.10 4.24 -6.12
N ALA A 222 -16.05 4.09 -5.31
CA ALA A 222 -16.13 4.25 -3.85
C ALA A 222 -16.57 5.66 -3.43
N LEU A 223 -16.07 6.71 -4.10
CA LEU A 223 -16.45 8.09 -3.82
C LEU A 223 -17.91 8.34 -4.17
N VAL A 224 -18.34 7.83 -5.33
CA VAL A 224 -19.72 7.95 -5.80
C VAL A 224 -20.68 7.21 -4.87
N ALA A 225 -20.29 6.03 -4.42
CA ALA A 225 -21.08 5.25 -3.48
C ALA A 225 -21.26 6.00 -2.15
N VAL A 226 -20.18 6.54 -1.57
CA VAL A 226 -20.25 7.35 -0.34
C VAL A 226 -21.09 8.61 -0.56
N ALA A 227 -20.78 9.43 -1.56
CA ALA A 227 -21.48 10.68 -1.81
C ALA A 227 -22.97 10.46 -2.13
N GLY A 228 -23.27 9.47 -2.97
CA GLY A 228 -24.63 9.11 -3.36
C GLY A 228 -25.44 8.55 -2.19
N ALA A 229 -24.86 7.66 -1.38
CA ALA A 229 -25.50 7.12 -0.19
C ALA A 229 -25.75 8.21 0.86
N THR A 230 -24.78 9.10 1.11
CA THR A 230 -24.93 10.21 2.05
C THR A 230 -26.00 11.20 1.57
N ALA A 231 -26.01 11.55 0.28
CA ALA A 231 -27.04 12.43 -0.29
C ALA A 231 -28.43 11.80 -0.17
N ALA A 232 -28.58 10.53 -0.56
CA ALA A 232 -29.85 9.82 -0.46
C ALA A 232 -30.35 9.72 0.99
N ALA A 233 -29.48 9.39 1.93
CA ALA A 233 -29.82 9.35 3.36
C ALA A 233 -30.25 10.72 3.89
N SER A 234 -29.54 11.79 3.51
CA SER A 234 -29.84 13.17 3.91
C SER A 234 -31.19 13.65 3.35
N PHE A 235 -31.45 13.42 2.06
CA PHE A 235 -32.70 13.81 1.42
C PHE A 235 -33.91 13.01 1.91
N ALA A 236 -33.70 11.74 2.26
CA ALA A 236 -34.75 10.87 2.81
C ALA A 236 -34.98 11.09 4.32
N GLY A 237 -34.22 11.97 4.98
CA GLY A 237 -34.35 12.24 6.42
C GLY A 237 -34.04 11.03 7.31
N LEU A 238 -33.22 10.09 6.83
CA LEU A 238 -32.93 8.86 7.56
C LEU A 238 -31.96 9.13 8.71
N THR A 239 -32.37 8.81 9.94
CA THR A 239 -31.51 8.87 11.12
C THR A 239 -30.64 7.62 11.20
N LEU A 240 -29.50 7.65 10.50
CA LEU A 240 -28.47 6.62 10.58
C LEU A 240 -27.30 7.12 11.45
N PRO A 241 -26.53 6.20 12.08
CA PRO A 241 -25.27 6.57 12.73
C PRO A 241 -24.34 7.26 11.73
N MET A 242 -24.14 8.58 11.90
CA MET A 242 -23.21 9.35 11.09
C MET A 242 -21.79 9.24 11.65
N VAL A 243 -20.82 9.31 10.74
CA VAL A 243 -19.41 9.29 11.08
C VAL A 243 -19.02 10.72 11.47
N ASP A 244 -19.03 11.01 12.78
CA ASP A 244 -18.56 12.29 13.30
C ASP A 244 -17.03 12.35 13.23
N LEU A 245 -16.51 13.25 12.38
CA LEU A 245 -15.10 13.58 12.37
C LEU A 245 -14.80 14.39 13.64
N PRO A 246 -14.07 13.85 14.63
CA PRO A 246 -13.80 14.60 15.83
C PRO A 246 -12.93 15.82 15.49
N SER A 247 -13.14 16.93 16.19
CA SER A 247 -12.24 18.09 16.06
C SER A 247 -10.79 17.64 16.28
N TRP A 248 -9.83 18.19 15.51
CA TRP A 248 -8.39 17.81 15.55
C TRP A 248 -7.71 18.04 16.93
N SER A 249 -8.47 18.42 17.95
CA SER A 249 -8.02 18.79 19.29
C SER A 249 -7.62 17.61 20.17
N SER A 250 -8.04 16.37 19.85
CA SER A 250 -7.76 15.17 20.66
C SER A 250 -6.75 14.22 20.02
N HIS A 251 -5.57 14.72 19.62
CA HIS A 251 -4.47 13.84 19.22
C HIS A 251 -4.02 12.99 20.41
N ALA A 252 -4.49 11.75 20.46
CA ALA A 252 -3.93 10.74 21.34
C ALA A 252 -2.55 10.35 20.80
N LEU A 253 -1.53 11.08 21.24
CA LEU A 253 -0.12 10.77 21.01
C LEU A 253 0.23 9.42 21.64
N ALA A 254 1.21 8.73 21.05
CA ALA A 254 1.72 7.47 21.57
C ALA A 254 2.03 7.59 23.07
N GLY A 255 1.46 6.68 23.87
CA GLY A 255 1.76 6.56 25.30
C GLY A 255 2.92 5.60 25.54
N LEU A 256 3.39 5.51 26.78
CA LEU A 256 4.23 4.39 27.17
C LEU A 256 3.40 3.11 27.07
N PRO A 257 3.94 2.02 26.49
CA PRO A 257 3.20 0.78 26.37
C PRO A 257 3.02 0.15 27.76
N GLU A 258 1.78 0.11 28.23
CA GLU A 258 1.42 -0.52 29.50
C GLU A 258 0.81 -1.90 29.23
N GLY A 259 1.35 -2.95 29.85
CA GLY A 259 0.86 -4.32 29.70
C GLY A 259 1.90 -5.39 29.99
N PRO A 260 1.50 -6.68 30.02
CA PRO A 260 2.43 -7.79 30.19
C PRO A 260 3.47 -7.83 29.07
N VAL A 261 4.76 -7.83 29.45
CA VAL A 261 5.90 -7.72 28.53
C VAL A 261 5.86 -8.77 27.41
N LEU A 262 5.53 -10.02 27.75
CA LEU A 262 5.46 -11.10 26.76
C LEU A 262 4.37 -10.86 25.70
N GLY A 263 3.21 -10.35 26.13
CA GLY A 263 2.10 -10.01 25.24
C GLY A 263 2.45 -8.82 24.35
N LEU A 264 3.16 -7.82 24.89
CA LEU A 264 3.64 -6.66 24.14
C LEU A 264 4.67 -7.07 23.08
N VAL A 265 5.63 -7.92 23.44
CA VAL A 265 6.62 -8.45 22.49
C VAL A 265 5.95 -9.24 21.37
N ALA A 266 4.99 -10.11 21.71
CA ALA A 266 4.23 -10.84 20.71
C ALA A 266 3.47 -9.89 19.77
N ALA A 267 2.79 -8.88 20.32
CA ALA A 267 2.08 -7.87 19.54
C ALA A 267 3.00 -7.12 18.57
N VAL A 268 4.15 -6.63 19.05
CA VAL A 268 5.15 -5.95 18.23
C VAL A 268 5.62 -6.85 17.09
N LEU A 269 6.00 -8.10 17.39
CA LEU A 269 6.48 -9.05 16.38
C LEU A 269 5.40 -9.41 15.36
N THR A 270 4.15 -9.62 15.78
CA THR A 270 3.03 -9.86 14.89
C THR A 270 2.78 -8.68 13.96
N THR A 271 2.71 -7.46 14.51
CA THR A 271 2.52 -6.22 13.72
C THR A 271 3.67 -6.01 12.73
N THR A 272 4.93 -6.17 13.16
CA THR A 272 6.11 -6.10 12.30
C THR A 272 5.99 -7.10 11.15
N LEU A 273 5.74 -8.37 11.46
CA LEU A 273 5.71 -9.45 10.47
C LEU A 273 4.63 -9.19 9.41
N VAL A 274 3.40 -8.90 9.83
CA VAL A 274 2.29 -8.69 8.89
C VAL A 274 2.53 -7.45 8.03
N CYS A 275 2.94 -6.31 8.61
CA CYS A 275 3.25 -5.11 7.84
C CYS A 275 4.38 -5.36 6.84
N SER A 276 5.45 -6.06 7.25
CA SER A 276 6.59 -6.38 6.39
C SER A 276 6.17 -7.28 5.24
N VAL A 277 5.53 -8.42 5.53
CA VAL A 277 5.11 -9.39 4.51
C VAL A 277 4.12 -8.76 3.53
N GLN A 278 3.11 -8.03 4.02
CA GLN A 278 2.13 -7.37 3.16
C GLN A 278 2.80 -6.34 2.23
N SER A 279 3.73 -5.55 2.76
CA SER A 279 4.43 -4.52 1.96
C SER A 279 5.35 -5.14 0.92
N LEU A 280 6.07 -6.22 1.26
CA LEU A 280 6.97 -6.90 0.33
C LEU A 280 6.20 -7.62 -0.78
N LEU A 281 5.10 -8.29 -0.45
CA LEU A 281 4.22 -8.91 -1.43
C LEU A 281 3.54 -7.86 -2.32
N GLY A 282 3.15 -6.73 -1.73
CA GLY A 282 2.68 -5.55 -2.45
C GLY A 282 3.70 -5.07 -3.47
N ALA A 283 4.97 -4.92 -3.08
CA ALA A 283 6.06 -4.49 -3.97
C ALA A 283 6.22 -5.45 -5.15
N VAL A 284 6.21 -6.76 -4.90
CA VAL A 284 6.33 -7.79 -5.93
C VAL A 284 5.12 -7.79 -6.87
N ALA A 285 3.91 -7.63 -6.34
CA ALA A 285 2.69 -7.54 -7.14
C ALA A 285 2.69 -6.29 -8.02
N VAL A 286 3.12 -5.15 -7.48
CA VAL A 286 3.24 -3.88 -8.21
C VAL A 286 4.30 -3.96 -9.30
N ASP A 287 5.46 -4.56 -9.03
CA ASP A 287 6.49 -4.81 -10.04
C ASP A 287 5.95 -5.66 -11.20
N LYS A 288 5.13 -6.69 -10.90
CA LYS A 288 4.48 -7.52 -11.94
C LYS A 288 3.45 -6.74 -12.74
N LEU A 289 2.65 -5.89 -12.10
CA LEU A 289 1.68 -5.03 -12.79
C LEU A 289 2.39 -3.99 -13.67
N ALA A 290 3.48 -3.39 -13.18
CA ALA A 290 4.29 -2.44 -13.94
C ALA A 290 5.00 -3.13 -15.12
N ALA A 291 5.42 -4.40 -14.97
CA ALA A 291 6.00 -5.19 -16.05
C ALA A 291 4.99 -5.49 -17.18
N GLY A 292 3.69 -5.41 -16.92
CA GLY A 292 2.64 -5.51 -17.95
C GLY A 292 2.45 -4.24 -18.78
N ARG A 293 3.18 -3.15 -18.49
CA ARG A 293 3.09 -1.85 -19.18
C ARG A 293 4.36 -1.56 -19.99
N PRO A 294 4.37 -1.83 -21.31
CA PRO A 294 5.55 -1.66 -22.15
C PRO A 294 6.09 -0.22 -22.16
N ASP A 295 5.21 0.76 -21.99
CA ASP A 295 5.50 2.19 -21.88
C ASP A 295 6.43 2.52 -20.70
N LEU A 296 6.32 1.80 -19.58
CA LEU A 296 7.18 1.97 -18.40
C LEU A 296 8.55 1.34 -18.53
N ILE A 297 8.66 0.27 -19.34
CA ILE A 297 9.87 -0.56 -19.46
C ILE A 297 10.76 -0.07 -20.60
N SER A 298 10.14 0.25 -21.74
CA SER A 298 10.83 0.63 -22.97
C SER A 298 11.21 2.10 -23.02
N GLY A 299 10.69 2.94 -22.10
CA GLY A 299 10.90 4.38 -22.15
C GLY A 299 10.50 4.94 -23.52
N ALA A 300 9.34 4.53 -24.04
CA ALA A 300 8.76 4.90 -25.33
C ALA A 300 9.78 5.31 -26.41
N ALA A 301 10.25 4.31 -27.17
CA ALA A 301 10.91 4.47 -28.46
C ALA A 301 10.01 5.28 -29.42
N GLY A 302 10.11 6.60 -29.37
CA GLY A 302 9.32 7.53 -30.21
C GLY A 302 9.17 8.93 -29.61
N SER A 303 9.28 9.10 -28.29
CA SER A 303 9.41 10.41 -27.66
C SER A 303 10.54 10.33 -26.62
N GLY A 304 11.68 10.96 -26.89
CA GLY A 304 12.96 10.71 -26.19
C GLY A 304 13.03 11.11 -24.70
N ARG A 305 12.02 10.84 -23.87
CA ARG A 305 11.90 11.30 -22.47
C ARG A 305 11.02 10.41 -21.55
N GLY A 306 10.87 9.12 -21.80
CA GLY A 306 10.14 8.21 -20.89
C GLY A 306 10.92 7.86 -19.61
N ALA A 307 10.34 8.11 -18.42
CA ALA A 307 10.94 7.72 -17.14
C ALA A 307 10.85 6.19 -16.96
N ARG A 308 12.00 5.51 -16.94
CA ARG A 308 12.07 4.07 -16.69
C ARG A 308 11.76 3.80 -15.22
N VAL A 309 10.68 3.07 -14.93
CA VAL A 309 10.38 2.66 -13.54
C VAL A 309 11.31 1.51 -13.16
N GLY A 310 12.16 1.74 -12.16
CA GLY A 310 13.06 0.71 -11.64
C GLY A 310 12.30 -0.36 -10.84
N ARG A 311 12.85 -1.58 -10.81
CA ARG A 311 12.35 -2.67 -9.95
C ARG A 311 12.45 -2.30 -8.48
N SER A 312 11.57 -2.87 -7.66
CA SER A 312 11.50 -2.60 -6.23
C SER A 312 12.74 -3.13 -5.49
N ASP A 313 13.36 -2.28 -4.66
CA ASP A 313 14.37 -2.71 -3.69
C ASP A 313 13.70 -3.08 -2.36
N LEU A 314 13.53 -4.38 -2.14
CA LEU A 314 12.78 -4.92 -1.00
C LEU A 314 13.38 -4.57 0.38
N ASN A 315 14.70 -4.45 0.49
CA ASN A 315 15.33 -4.06 1.76
C ASN A 315 15.07 -2.59 2.06
N ARG A 316 15.18 -1.75 1.03
CA ARG A 316 14.82 -0.33 1.13
C ARG A 316 13.32 -0.15 1.39
N GLU A 317 12.48 -1.04 0.86
CA GLU A 317 11.05 -1.05 1.16
C GLU A 317 10.79 -1.29 2.65
N LEU A 318 11.43 -2.30 3.25
CA LEU A 318 11.33 -2.51 4.71
C LEU A 318 11.80 -1.29 5.52
N LEU A 319 12.88 -0.63 5.11
CA LEU A 319 13.35 0.59 5.77
C LEU A 319 12.32 1.73 5.67
N GLY A 320 11.73 1.93 4.49
CA GLY A 320 10.69 2.95 4.31
C GLY A 320 9.42 2.68 5.10
N GLN A 321 8.98 1.42 5.15
CA GLN A 321 7.83 1.01 5.97
C GLN A 321 8.11 1.16 7.46
N GLY A 322 9.31 0.79 7.92
CA GLY A 322 9.72 0.97 9.31
C GLY A 322 9.69 2.44 9.74
N ALA A 323 10.24 3.32 8.90
CA ALA A 323 10.18 4.76 9.12
C ALA A 323 8.73 5.29 9.13
N ALA A 324 7.89 4.84 8.20
CA ALA A 324 6.49 5.24 8.15
C ALA A 324 5.70 4.75 9.38
N ASN A 325 5.97 3.55 9.88
CA ASN A 325 5.34 3.02 11.09
C ASN A 325 5.77 3.76 12.36
N ILE A 326 7.05 4.14 12.47
CA ILE A 326 7.52 5.02 13.55
C ILE A 326 6.76 6.34 13.52
N VAL A 327 6.77 7.04 12.37
CA VAL A 327 6.11 8.34 12.24
C VAL A 327 4.60 8.22 12.48
N SER A 328 3.94 7.21 11.89
CA SER A 328 2.50 6.99 12.04
C SER A 328 2.16 6.73 13.51
N GLY A 329 2.83 5.78 14.15
CA GLY A 329 2.59 5.48 15.56
C GLY A 329 2.83 6.69 16.47
N THR A 330 3.91 7.47 16.25
CA THR A 330 4.19 8.67 17.06
C THR A 330 3.10 9.74 16.94
N LEU A 331 2.50 9.89 15.75
CA LEU A 331 1.43 10.85 15.47
C LEU A 331 0.04 10.34 15.84
N GLY A 332 -0.07 9.14 16.45
CA GLY A 332 -1.36 8.53 16.75
C GLY A 332 -2.08 8.03 15.49
N GLY A 333 -1.34 7.50 14.52
CA GLY A 333 -1.84 6.86 13.31
C GLY A 333 -1.89 5.34 13.42
N LEU A 334 -2.67 4.72 12.53
CA LEU A 334 -2.72 3.27 12.37
C LEU A 334 -1.40 2.69 11.82
N PRO A 335 -1.15 1.37 12.00
CA PRO A 335 -0.07 0.68 11.30
C PRO A 335 -0.17 0.85 9.78
N VAL A 336 0.98 1.17 9.18
CA VAL A 336 1.18 1.42 7.77
C VAL A 336 1.81 0.19 7.09
N ALA A 337 1.27 -0.17 5.93
CA ALA A 337 1.87 -1.15 5.03
C ALA A 337 1.59 -0.80 3.57
N GLY A 338 2.27 -1.49 2.65
CA GLY A 338 1.94 -1.48 1.22
C GLY A 338 0.51 -1.98 0.97
N VAL A 339 -0.32 -1.13 0.35
CA VAL A 339 -1.73 -1.45 0.08
C VAL A 339 -1.88 -1.85 -1.38
N ALA A 340 -2.17 -3.12 -1.63
CA ALA A 340 -2.29 -3.66 -2.98
C ALA A 340 -3.35 -2.94 -3.84
N VAL A 341 -4.52 -2.66 -3.27
CA VAL A 341 -5.64 -1.98 -3.98
C VAL A 341 -5.27 -0.55 -4.39
N ARG A 342 -4.60 0.21 -3.51
CA ARG A 342 -4.16 1.59 -3.84
C ARG A 342 -3.03 1.56 -4.85
N SER A 343 -2.12 0.61 -4.71
CA SER A 343 -0.98 0.48 -5.61
C SER A 343 -1.40 0.02 -7.01
N SER A 344 -2.37 -0.89 -7.11
CA SER A 344 -2.93 -1.28 -8.41
C SER A 344 -3.68 -0.13 -9.06
N ALA A 345 -4.48 0.63 -8.29
CA ALA A 345 -5.10 1.86 -8.78
C ALA A 345 -4.07 2.90 -9.25
N ASN A 346 -2.96 3.05 -8.53
CA ASN A 346 -1.87 3.95 -8.92
C ASN A 346 -1.25 3.56 -10.27
N VAL A 347 -0.96 2.27 -10.45
CA VAL A 347 -0.43 1.73 -11.71
C VAL A 347 -1.46 1.87 -12.84
N GLN A 348 -2.74 1.58 -12.59
CA GLN A 348 -3.82 1.69 -13.58
C GLN A 348 -4.12 3.14 -13.97
N ALA A 349 -3.96 4.09 -13.04
CA ALA A 349 -4.11 5.53 -13.30
C ALA A 349 -2.92 6.14 -14.06
N GLY A 350 -1.92 5.32 -14.41
CA GLY A 350 -0.83 5.72 -15.30
C GLY A 350 0.40 6.27 -14.59
N ALA A 351 0.55 6.10 -13.27
CA ALA A 351 1.72 6.58 -12.53
C ALA A 351 3.04 6.14 -13.15
N VAL A 352 4.02 7.04 -13.20
CA VAL A 352 5.35 6.83 -13.82
C VAL A 352 6.49 7.03 -12.83
N SER A 353 6.21 7.57 -11.64
CA SER A 353 7.21 7.75 -10.60
C SER A 353 6.62 7.71 -9.19
N ARG A 354 7.51 7.78 -8.20
CA ARG A 354 7.20 7.88 -6.78
C ARG A 354 6.38 9.11 -6.42
N ASN A 355 6.44 10.15 -7.25
CA ASN A 355 5.76 11.40 -6.96
C ASN A 355 4.24 11.20 -6.88
N SER A 356 3.68 10.22 -7.61
CA SER A 356 2.27 9.80 -7.53
C SER A 356 1.82 9.33 -6.14
N THR A 357 2.76 8.96 -5.28
CA THR A 357 2.44 8.51 -3.91
C THR A 357 2.53 9.65 -2.88
N VAL A 358 3.24 10.74 -3.24
CA VAL A 358 3.60 11.84 -2.34
C VAL A 358 2.75 13.09 -2.59
N LEU A 359 2.41 13.36 -3.86
CA LEU A 359 1.52 14.44 -4.29
C LEU A 359 0.08 14.14 -3.90
#